data_AF-A0A2S6AVL5-F1
#
_entry.id   AF-A0A2S6AVL5-F1
#
_cell.length_a   1.000
_cell.length_b   1.000
_cell.length_c   1.000
_cell.angle_alpha   90.00
_cell.angle_beta   90.00
_cell.angle_gamma   90.00
#
_symmetry.space_group_name_H-M   'P 1'
#
loop_
_entity.id
_entity.type
_entity.pdbx_description
1 polymer ?
#
loop_
_entity_poly.entity_id
_entity_poly.type
_entity_poly.pdbx_seq_one_letter_code
_entity_poly.pdbx_strand_id
1 'polypeptide(L)' 'MPDPRLGERVAAYVRLRPGSELTMEQVTELFGTAGVAKQKTPERLITLDEFPYTPTGKIKKFELRDRVRAMVSEEAERK' A
#
# COMPACT_ATOMS: atom_id res chain seq x y z
N MET A 1 3.57 5.65 -5.26
CA MET A 1 3.95 4.55 -6.18
C MET A 1 4.13 5.15 -7.56
N PRO A 2 5.28 5.02 -8.23
CA PRO A 2 5.44 5.61 -9.56
C PRO A 2 4.43 4.98 -10.51
N ASP A 3 3.65 5.79 -11.22
CA ASP A 3 2.69 5.29 -12.20
C ASP A 3 2.85 6.06 -13.52
N PRO A 4 2.95 5.36 -14.66
CA PRO A 4 3.21 6.00 -15.96
C PRO A 4 2.06 6.89 -16.44
N ARG A 5 0.85 6.73 -15.90
CA ARG A 5 -0.34 7.49 -16.32
C ARG A 5 -0.68 8.62 -15.36
N LEU A 6 -0.57 8.40 -14.05
CA LEU A 6 -0.98 9.35 -13.02
C LEU A 6 0.21 10.06 -12.33
N GLY A 7 1.45 9.70 -12.67
CA GLY A 7 2.67 10.16 -12.01
C GLY A 7 2.87 9.45 -10.67
N GLU A 8 1.90 9.56 -9.77
CA GLU A 8 1.90 8.87 -8.47
C GLU A 8 0.54 8.23 -8.15
N ARG A 9 0.59 6.99 -7.65
CA ARG A 9 -0.57 6.29 -7.08
C ARG A 9 -0.40 6.00 -5.59
N VAL A 10 -1.53 5.94 -4.89
CA VAL A 10 -1.61 5.66 -3.45
C VAL A 10 -1.56 4.15 -3.23
N ALA A 11 -0.63 3.72 -2.38
CA ALA A 11 -0.52 2.35 -1.92
C ALA A 11 -0.71 2.31 -0.39
N ALA A 12 -1.48 1.35 0.09
CA ALA A 12 -1.71 1.10 1.50
C ALA A 12 -0.96 -0.17 1.94
N TYR A 13 -0.12 -0.02 2.95
CA TYR A 13 0.45 -1.14 3.67
C TYR A 13 -0.40 -1.47 4.89
N VAL A 14 -0.77 -2.74 5.04
CA VAL A 14 -1.60 -3.20 6.15
C VAL A 14 -0.97 -4.41 6.82
N ARG A 15 -1.09 -4.48 8.14
CA ARG A 15 -0.84 -5.69 8.91
C ARG A 15 -2.16 -6.23 9.39
N LEU A 16 -2.54 -7.39 8.90
CA LEU A 16 -3.77 -8.05 9.33
C LEU A 16 -3.53 -8.78 10.66
N ARG A 17 -4.59 -8.88 11.46
CA ARG A 17 -4.55 -9.76 12.63
C ARG A 17 -4.61 -11.21 12.16
N PRO A 18 -4.07 -12.17 12.92
CA PRO A 18 -4.19 -13.58 12.58
C PRO A 18 -5.65 -13.98 12.33
N GLY A 19 -5.91 -14.66 11.21
CA GLY A 19 -7.26 -15.06 10.80
C GLY A 19 -8.14 -13.93 10.24
N SER A 20 -7.59 -12.74 10.02
CA SER A 20 -8.27 -11.65 9.32
C SER A 20 -7.85 -11.60 7.86
N GLU A 21 -8.81 -11.32 6.99
CA GLU A 21 -8.60 -11.06 5.57
C GLU A 21 -9.05 -9.64 5.25
N LEU A 22 -8.40 -9.02 4.26
CA LEU A 22 -8.78 -7.70 3.78
C LEU A 22 -8.61 -7.66 2.27
N THR A 23 -9.68 -7.32 1.57
CA THR A 23 -9.67 -7.18 0.12
C THR A 23 -9.64 -5.72 -0.32
N MET A 24 -9.28 -5.48 -1.59
CA MET A 24 -9.28 -4.13 -2.17
C MET A 24 -10.67 -3.50 -2.21
N GLU A 25 -11.69 -4.33 -2.42
CA GLU A 25 -13.10 -3.90 -2.46
C GLU A 25 -13.52 -3.36 -1.10
N GLN A 26 -13.19 -4.10 -0.03
CA GLN A 26 -13.45 -3.68 1.35
C GLN A 26 -12.73 -2.37 1.70
N VAL A 27 -11.48 -2.21 1.26
CA VAL A 27 -10.73 -0.96 1.46
C VAL A 27 -11.39 0.20 0.72
N THR A 28 -11.79 -0.03 -0.54
CA THR A 28 -12.43 1.01 -1.36
C THR A 28 -13.76 1.45 -0.75
N GLU A 29 -14.56 0.49 -0.28
CA GLU A 29 -15.83 0.74 0.39
C GLU A 29 -15.65 1.50 1.71
N LEU A 30 -14.66 1.10 2.53
CA LEU A 30 -14.30 1.81 3.77
C LEU A 30 -13.93 3.27 3.51
N PHE A 31 -13.11 3.53 2.49
CA PHE A 31 -12.71 4.90 2.14
C PHE A 31 -13.86 5.71 1.56
N GLY A 32 -14.73 5.07 0.76
CA GLY A 32 -15.93 5.68 0.21
C GLY A 32 -16.94 6.10 1.29
N THR A 33 -17.20 5.20 2.24
CA THR A 33 -18.10 5.45 3.39
C THR A 33 -17.52 6.47 4.37
N ALA A 34 -16.19 6.52 4.51
CA ALA A 34 -15.50 7.53 5.32
C ALA A 34 -15.44 8.94 4.66
N GLY A 35 -16.00 9.10 3.45
CA GLY A 35 -15.99 10.38 2.73
C GLY A 35 -14.62 10.78 2.19
N VAL A 36 -13.70 9.82 2.05
CA VAL A 36 -12.36 10.08 1.50
C VAL A 36 -12.46 10.26 -0.01
N ALA A 37 -11.84 11.31 -0.55
CA ALA A 37 -11.81 11.55 -1.98
C ALA A 37 -11.18 10.36 -2.73
N LYS A 38 -11.74 9.99 -3.89
CA LYS A 38 -11.28 8.85 -4.71
C LYS A 38 -9.77 8.89 -5.02
N GLN A 39 -9.20 10.09 -5.14
CA GLN A 39 -7.77 10.30 -5.38
C GLN A 39 -6.87 9.89 -4.20
N LYS A 40 -7.43 9.86 -2.99
CA LYS A 40 -6.77 9.41 -1.76
C LYS A 40 -7.07 7.95 -1.43
N THR A 41 -7.98 7.32 -2.17
CA THR A 41 -8.27 5.91 -2.02
C THR A 41 -7.06 5.11 -2.53
N PRO A 42 -6.54 4.16 -1.75
CA PRO A 42 -5.46 3.30 -2.19
C PRO A 42 -5.89 2.50 -3.42
N GLU A 43 -5.02 2.45 -4.43
CA GLU A 43 -5.22 1.58 -5.60
C GLU A 43 -4.44 0.27 -5.47
N ARG A 44 -3.56 0.18 -4.47
CA ARG A 44 -2.80 -1.02 -4.15
C ARG A 44 -2.87 -1.27 -2.65
N LEU A 45 -3.25 -2.49 -2.28
CA LEU A 45 -3.12 -3.01 -0.93
C LEU A 45 -1.94 -3.98 -0.90
N ILE A 46 -1.06 -3.78 0.08
CA ILE A 46 0.08 -4.64 0.33
C ILE A 46 -0.03 -5.11 1.78
N THR A 47 -0.27 -6.39 1.95
CA THR A 47 -0.28 -7.05 3.26
C THR A 47 1.15 -7.37 3.67
N LEU A 48 1.50 -7.02 4.91
CA LEU A 48 2.78 -7.34 5.52
C LEU A 48 2.51 -8.03 6.86
N ASP A 49 3.23 -9.12 7.12
CA ASP A 49 3.20 -9.77 8.44
C ASP A 49 3.86 -8.88 9.49
N GLU A 50 4.93 -8.19 9.11
CA GLU A 50 5.66 -7.27 9.97
C GLU A 50 6.10 -6.01 9.21
N PHE A 51 5.94 -4.86 9.86
CA PHE A 51 6.47 -3.61 9.34
C PHE A 51 7.96 -3.49 9.66
N PRO A 52 8.76 -2.88 8.77
CA PRO A 52 10.15 -2.61 9.09
C PRO A 52 10.21 -1.52 10.16
N TYR A 53 10.70 -1.89 11.35
CA TYR A 53 10.90 -0.97 12.46
C TYR A 53 12.38 -0.62 12.62
N THR A 54 12.63 0.59 13.12
CA THR A 54 13.91 0.98 13.71
C THR A 54 14.08 0.30 15.07
N PRO A 55 15.31 0.19 15.59
CA PRO A 55 15.53 -0.32 16.95
C PRO A 55 14.74 0.43 18.03
N THR A 56 14.33 1.67 17.76
CA THR A 56 13.48 2.51 18.62
C THR A 56 11.97 2.34 18.35
N GLY A 57 11.57 1.36 17.54
CA GLY A 57 10.15 1.07 17.25
C GLY A 57 9.46 2.00 16.25
N LYS A 58 10.17 2.95 15.62
CA LYS A 58 9.60 3.80 14.55
C LYS A 58 9.56 3.05 13.23
N ILE A 59 8.50 3.23 12.44
CA ILE A 59 8.37 2.66 11.10
C ILE A 59 9.43 3.26 10.17
N LYS A 60 10.20 2.39 9.50
CA LYS A 60 11.15 2.74 8.45
C LYS A 60 10.41 3.02 7.14
N LYS A 61 9.85 4.23 7.02
CA LYS A 61 9.09 4.65 5.83
C LYS A 61 9.91 4.58 4.53
N PHE A 62 11.22 4.78 4.60
CA PHE A 62 12.10 4.69 3.41
C PHE A 62 12.08 3.27 2.82
N GLU A 63 12.18 2.24 3.67
CA GLU A 63 12.18 0.84 3.23
C GLU A 63 10.84 0.45 2.61
N LEU A 64 9.72 0.93 3.18
CA LEU A 64 8.40 0.74 2.57
C LEU A 64 8.30 1.43 1.19
N ARG A 65 8.91 2.60 1.01
CA ARG A 65 8.95 3.29 -0.30
C ARG A 65 9.82 2.54 -1.30
N ASP A 66 10.92 1.94 -0.87
CA ASP A 66 11.79 1.16 -1.75
C ASP A 66 11.12 -0.15 -2.16
N ARG A 67 10.43 -0.83 -1.24
CA ARG A 67 9.64 -2.04 -1.53
C ARG A 67 8.57 -1.76 -2.58
N VAL A 68 7.77 -0.70 -2.44
CA VAL A 68 6.73 -0.39 -3.45
C VAL A 68 7.35 -0.03 -4.80
N ARG A 69 8.51 0.64 -4.81
CA ARG A 69 9.21 0.98 -6.05
C ARG A 69 9.69 -0.29 -6.76
N ALA A 70 10.30 -1.23 -6.03
CA ALA A 70 10.75 -2.51 -6.55
C ALA A 70 9.60 -3.34 -7.14
N MET A 71 8.47 -3.44 -6.42
CA MET A 71 7.28 -4.15 -6.90
C MET A 71 6.75 -3.58 -8.23
N VAL A 72 6.71 -2.25 -8.36
CA VAL A 72 6.27 -1.60 -9.61
C VAL A 72 7.25 -1.82 -10.74
N SER A 73 8.56 -1.73 -10.48
CA SER A 73 9.55 -1.99 -11.53
C SER A 73 9.47 -3.43 -12.03
N GLU A 74 9.29 -4.41 -11.13
CA GLU A 74 9.10 -5.81 -11.51
C GLU A 74 7.80 -6.01 -12.32
N GLU A 75 6.69 -5.38 -11.92
CA GLU A 75 5.43 -5.41 -12.69
C GLU A 75 5.55 -4.73 -14.06
N ALA A 76 6.37 -3.67 -14.17
CA ALA A 76 6.63 -2.97 -15.42
C ALA A 76 7.54 -3.77 -16.37
N GLU A 77 8.53 -4.49 -15.85
CA GLU A 77 9.43 -5.34 -16.64
C GLU A 77 8.75 -6.63 -17.13
N ARG A 78 7.71 -7.09 -16.43
CA ARG A 78 6.96 -8.30 -16.79
C ARG A 78 5.87 -8.07 -17.84
N LYS A 79 5.62 -6.83 -18.24
CA LYS A 79 4.51 -6.42 -19.12
C LYS A 79 5.02 -5.93 -20.48
#